data_AF-A0A8T0DM18-F1
#
_entry.id   AF-A0A8T0DM18-F1
#
_cell.length_a   1.000
_cell.length_b   1.000
_cell.length_c   1.000
_cell.angle_alpha   90.00
_cell.angle_beta   90.00
_cell.angle_gamma   90.00
#
_symmetry.space_group_name_H-M   'P 1'
#
loop_
_entity.id
_entity.type
_entity.pdbx_description
1 polymer ?
#
loop_
_entity_poly.entity_id
_entity_poly.type
_entity_poly.pdbx_seq_one_letter_code
_entity_poly.pdbx_strand_id
1 'polypeptide(L)'
;MRRLATLATHDVKAIQFPLTYTLQKAESVEIHALKANSKTSGDKFLSQLYQEAETDRKTKKQNKFSQLYRYLSLLNLEPNNTAGGYRNHMVPIVVDASKTVISMPPLTNCHETRLTVSTTDVLIEVTGMNLSVCKQFAETVIAWLLEHACGKPSTEPPNGDDSVKQTNADQTTQTVKVCVPPNCLVVRPIRVVDSESTSNLCSIFPSRLDLVDPKFNTVR
;
A
#
# COMPACT_ATOMS: atom_id res chain seq x y z
N MET A 1 8.68 7.69 11.76
CA MET A 1 7.60 8.35 11.00
C MET A 1 6.45 7.38 10.66
N ARG A 2 6.12 6.40 11.52
CA ARG A 2 5.09 5.36 11.28
C ARG A 2 4.08 5.21 12.44
N ARG A 3 3.83 6.29 13.19
CA ARG A 3 3.03 6.25 14.42
C ARG A 3 1.52 6.32 14.18
N LEU A 4 1.11 6.97 13.09
CA LEU A 4 -0.31 7.25 12.80
C LEU A 4 -0.83 6.43 11.62
N ALA A 5 0.00 6.29 10.58
CA ALA A 5 -0.28 5.51 9.40
C ALA A 5 1.03 5.08 8.72
N THR A 6 0.94 4.08 7.85
CA THR A 6 2.04 3.57 7.05
C THR A 6 1.66 3.34 5.62
N LEU A 7 2.63 3.61 4.77
CA LEU A 7 2.55 3.44 3.33
C LEU A 7 3.28 2.17 2.92
N ALA A 8 2.61 1.36 2.11
CA ALA A 8 3.19 0.25 1.39
C ALA A 8 2.88 0.39 -0.11
N THR A 9 3.82 -0.02 -0.95
CA THR A 9 3.69 0.00 -2.40
C THR A 9 3.92 -1.38 -2.96
N HIS A 10 3.09 -1.74 -3.93
CA HIS A 10 3.09 -3.08 -4.52
C HIS A 10 2.95 -3.00 -6.04
N ASP A 11 3.65 -3.87 -6.77
CA ASP A 11 3.42 -4.06 -8.20
C ASP A 11 2.07 -4.75 -8.40
N VAL A 12 1.14 -4.08 -9.08
CA VAL A 12 -0.22 -4.61 -9.31
C VAL A 12 -0.19 -5.91 -10.11
N LYS A 13 0.78 -6.09 -11.01
CA LYS A 13 0.88 -7.32 -11.83
C LYS A 13 1.20 -8.56 -10.99
N ALA A 14 1.79 -8.37 -9.81
CA ALA A 14 2.16 -9.44 -8.90
C ALA A 14 1.07 -9.77 -7.86
N ILE A 15 -0.09 -9.11 -7.91
CA ILE A 15 -1.15 -9.23 -6.90
C ILE A 15 -2.39 -9.89 -7.50
N GLN A 16 -3.02 -10.80 -6.74
CA GLN A 16 -4.35 -11.31 -7.07
C GLN A 16 -5.43 -10.69 -6.18
N PHE A 17 -6.43 -10.05 -6.79
CA PHE A 17 -7.57 -9.47 -6.08
C PHE A 17 -8.69 -10.53 -5.88
N PRO A 18 -9.53 -10.42 -4.83
CA PRO A 18 -9.58 -9.35 -3.83
C PRO A 18 -8.49 -9.44 -2.76
N LEU A 19 -8.16 -8.30 -2.16
CA LEU A 19 -7.28 -8.22 -0.99
C LEU A 19 -8.10 -8.30 0.29
N THR A 20 -7.54 -8.94 1.30
CA THR A 20 -8.12 -9.07 2.64
C THR A 20 -7.15 -8.50 3.68
N TYR A 21 -7.61 -7.55 4.48
CA TYR A 21 -6.89 -7.06 5.66
C TYR A 21 -7.43 -7.77 6.90
N THR A 22 -6.56 -8.41 7.67
CA THR A 22 -6.98 -9.22 8.82
C THR A 22 -5.87 -9.35 9.88
N LEU A 23 -6.21 -9.87 11.05
CA LEU A 23 -5.28 -10.21 12.13
C LEU A 23 -5.09 -11.72 12.17
N GLN A 24 -3.83 -12.18 12.21
CA GLN A 24 -3.51 -13.60 12.36
C GLN A 24 -2.43 -13.83 13.40
N LYS A 25 -2.36 -15.05 13.94
CA LYS A 25 -1.26 -15.47 14.81
C LYS A 25 0.04 -15.46 14.02
N ALA A 26 1.12 -14.95 14.62
CA ALA A 26 2.41 -14.90 13.94
C ALA A 26 2.93 -16.30 13.55
N GLU A 27 2.59 -17.36 14.29
CA GLU A 27 2.94 -18.75 13.93
C GLU A 27 2.22 -19.30 12.69
N SER A 28 1.05 -18.74 12.35
CA SER A 28 0.26 -19.17 11.20
C SER A 28 0.55 -18.36 9.94
N VAL A 29 1.39 -17.33 10.05
CA VAL A 29 1.74 -16.43 8.96
C VAL A 29 3.07 -16.84 8.36
N GLU A 30 3.12 -17.02 7.05
CA GLU A 30 4.36 -17.12 6.29
C GLU A 30 4.58 -15.81 5.52
N ILE A 31 5.77 -15.22 5.63
CA ILE A 31 6.11 -14.00 4.94
C ILE A 31 7.52 -14.06 4.34
N HIS A 32 7.64 -13.62 3.09
CA HIS A 32 8.93 -13.33 2.48
C HIS A 32 9.20 -11.84 2.59
N ALA A 33 9.80 -11.40 3.69
CA ALA A 33 10.05 -9.97 3.90
C ALA A 33 10.95 -9.41 2.78
N LEU A 34 10.74 -8.14 2.40
CA LEU A 34 11.42 -7.50 1.26
C LEU A 34 12.96 -7.62 1.26
N LYS A 35 13.59 -7.64 2.45
CA LYS A 35 15.04 -7.75 2.62
C LYS A 35 15.52 -9.16 2.98
N ALA A 36 14.61 -10.12 3.10
CA ALA A 36 14.95 -11.49 3.43
C ALA A 36 15.35 -12.26 2.18
N ASN A 37 16.20 -13.27 2.35
CA ASN A 37 16.62 -14.16 1.27
C ASN A 37 15.63 -15.31 1.03
N SER A 38 14.77 -15.59 2.01
CA SER A 38 13.80 -16.68 1.96
C SER A 38 12.57 -16.36 2.80
N LYS A 39 11.50 -17.12 2.55
CA LYS A 39 10.28 -17.13 3.36
C LYS A 39 10.59 -17.54 4.79
N THR A 40 9.93 -16.89 5.75
CA THR A 40 10.00 -17.22 7.16
C THR A 40 8.62 -17.14 7.80
N SER A 41 8.45 -17.89 8.89
CA SER A 41 7.25 -17.78 9.72
C SER A 41 7.25 -16.44 10.46
N GLY A 42 6.07 -15.87 10.70
CA GLY A 42 5.89 -14.56 11.31
C GLY A 42 6.51 -14.47 12.71
N ASP A 43 6.40 -15.53 13.51
CA ASP A 43 7.03 -15.61 14.84
C ASP A 43 8.57 -15.50 14.79
N LYS A 44 9.20 -16.20 13.84
CA LYS A 44 10.63 -16.12 13.58
C LYS A 44 11.03 -14.74 13.04
N PHE A 45 10.24 -14.20 12.12
CA PHE A 45 10.46 -12.86 11.58
C PHE A 45 10.44 -11.79 12.68
N LEU A 46 9.43 -11.82 13.56
CA LEU A 46 9.36 -10.91 14.71
C LEU A 46 10.54 -11.08 15.66
N SER A 47 10.95 -12.33 15.92
CA SER A 47 12.12 -12.63 16.76
C SER A 47 13.41 -12.03 16.20
N GLN A 48 13.64 -12.21 14.89
CA GLN A 48 14.80 -11.65 14.19
C GLN A 48 14.79 -10.12 14.23
N LEU A 49 13.64 -9.52 13.97
CA LEU A 49 13.48 -8.08 13.93
C LEU A 49 13.71 -7.43 15.30
N TYR A 50 13.28 -8.09 16.38
CA TYR A 50 13.58 -7.66 17.74
C TYR A 50 15.07 -7.75 18.08
N GLN A 51 15.73 -8.85 17.70
CA GLN A 51 17.17 -9.01 17.89
C GLN A 51 17.99 -7.97 17.12
N GLU A 52 17.58 -7.65 15.89
CA GLU A 52 18.17 -6.57 15.09
C GLU A 52 18.02 -5.23 15.83
N ALA A 53 16.83 -4.90 16.31
CA ALA A 53 16.56 -3.66 17.03
C ALA A 53 17.38 -3.54 18.33
N GLU A 54 17.56 -4.62 19.08
CA GLU A 54 18.40 -4.66 20.28
C GLU A 54 19.89 -4.49 19.96
N THR A 55 20.36 -5.12 18.89
CA THR A 55 21.75 -4.96 18.43
C THR A 55 22.02 -3.52 18.01
N ASP A 56 21.06 -2.92 17.29
CA ASP A 56 21.07 -1.51 16.92
C ASP A 56 21.09 -0.57 18.13
N ARG A 57 20.33 -0.91 19.18
CA ARG A 57 20.30 -0.15 20.44
C ARG A 57 21.62 -0.23 21.19
N LYS A 58 22.29 -1.38 21.18
CA LYS A 58 23.58 -1.59 21.86
C LYS A 58 24.74 -0.90 21.12
N THR A 59 24.70 -0.87 19.79
CA THR A 59 25.75 -0.26 18.96
C THR A 59 25.65 1.27 18.90
N LYS A 60 24.44 1.84 18.93
CA LYS A 60 24.22 3.29 18.93
C LYS A 60 24.22 3.83 20.36
N LYS A 61 24.81 5.00 20.60
CA LYS A 61 24.72 5.68 21.92
C LYS A 61 23.23 5.81 22.33
N GLN A 62 22.91 5.40 23.56
CA GLN A 62 21.58 5.15 24.12
C GLN A 62 20.48 6.19 23.81
N ASN A 63 20.83 7.44 23.48
CA ASN A 63 19.87 8.53 23.30
C ASN A 63 19.27 8.64 21.87
N LYS A 64 19.69 7.80 20.91
CA LYS A 64 19.09 7.76 19.56
C LYS A 64 18.59 6.36 19.20
N PHE A 65 17.42 5.98 19.74
CA PHE A 65 16.74 4.76 19.34
C PHE A 65 16.49 4.70 17.83
N SER A 66 16.73 3.53 17.23
CA SER A 66 16.38 3.29 15.83
C SER A 66 14.86 3.42 15.64
N GLN A 67 14.45 3.75 14.41
CA GLN A 67 13.02 3.83 14.09
C GLN A 67 12.32 2.48 14.29
N LEU A 68 13.06 1.38 14.04
CA LEU A 68 12.59 0.03 14.26
C LEU A 68 12.33 -0.25 15.73
N TYR A 69 13.28 0.07 16.60
CA TYR A 69 13.14 -0.11 18.05
C TYR A 69 11.92 0.64 18.59
N ARG A 70 11.76 1.92 18.24
CA ARG A 70 10.60 2.72 18.65
C ARG A 70 9.28 2.09 18.21
N TYR A 71 9.28 1.42 17.08
CA TYR A 71 8.08 0.82 16.53
C TYR A 71 7.74 -0.52 17.23
N LEU A 72 8.73 -1.37 17.48
CA LEU A 72 8.52 -2.60 18.26
C LEU A 72 8.01 -2.28 19.66
N SER A 73 8.54 -1.23 20.30
CA SER A 73 8.02 -0.73 21.58
C SER A 73 6.56 -0.26 21.47
N LEU A 74 6.17 0.40 20.38
CA LEU A 74 4.77 0.84 20.18
C LEU A 74 3.80 -0.32 20.00
N LEU A 75 4.24 -1.43 19.40
CA LEU A 75 3.42 -2.63 19.29
C LEU A 75 3.38 -3.46 20.59
N ASN A 76 4.03 -3.02 21.67
CA ASN A 76 4.26 -3.81 22.87
C ASN A 76 4.84 -5.20 22.54
N LEU A 77 5.68 -5.29 21.50
CA LEU A 77 6.40 -6.50 21.10
C LEU A 77 7.61 -6.77 22.02
N GLU A 78 7.48 -6.46 23.30
CA GLU A 78 8.48 -6.91 24.26
C GLU A 78 8.25 -8.40 24.52
N PRO A 79 9.31 -9.21 24.59
CA PRO A 79 9.21 -10.62 24.97
C PRO A 79 8.85 -10.71 26.46
N ASN A 80 7.64 -10.32 26.83
CA ASN A 80 7.14 -10.44 28.19
C ASN A 80 6.77 -11.90 28.44
N ASN A 81 7.74 -12.69 28.91
CA ASN A 81 7.60 -13.90 29.75
C ASN A 81 6.54 -14.98 29.38
N THR A 82 6.04 -15.02 28.16
CA THR A 82 5.28 -16.18 27.68
C THR A 82 6.24 -17.19 27.06
N ALA A 83 6.24 -18.42 27.58
CA ALA A 83 7.09 -19.55 27.17
C ALA A 83 7.06 -19.92 25.65
N GLY A 84 6.27 -19.22 24.83
CA GLY A 84 6.14 -19.40 23.39
C GLY A 84 6.61 -18.22 22.52
N GLY A 85 7.32 -17.23 23.07
CA GLY A 85 7.84 -16.10 22.29
C GLY A 85 6.73 -15.33 21.55
N TYR A 86 6.90 -15.10 20.24
CA TYR A 86 5.94 -14.36 19.41
C TYR A 86 4.85 -15.22 18.78
N ARG A 87 4.81 -16.54 19.00
CA ARG A 87 3.91 -17.47 18.28
C ARG A 87 2.43 -17.07 18.32
N ASN A 88 1.97 -16.71 19.51
CA ASN A 88 0.57 -16.33 19.76
C ASN A 88 0.29 -14.84 19.50
N HIS A 89 1.28 -14.06 19.07
CA HIS A 89 1.10 -12.64 18.85
C HIS A 89 0.22 -12.41 17.62
N MET A 90 -0.79 -11.55 17.73
CA MET A 90 -1.61 -11.17 16.59
C MET A 90 -0.88 -10.12 15.77
N VAL A 91 -0.72 -10.38 14.47
CA VAL A 91 -0.10 -9.46 13.53
C VAL A 91 -1.10 -9.08 12.45
N PRO A 92 -1.23 -7.79 12.11
CA PRO A 92 -2.05 -7.36 11.00
C PRO A 92 -1.33 -7.69 9.69
N ILE A 93 -2.07 -8.23 8.75
CA ILE A 93 -1.57 -8.65 7.45
C ILE A 93 -2.54 -8.24 6.35
N VAL A 94 -2.00 -8.00 5.16
CA VAL A 94 -2.78 -7.95 3.93
C VAL A 94 -2.47 -9.19 3.12
N VAL A 95 -3.52 -9.91 2.75
CA VAL A 95 -3.46 -11.17 2.01
C VAL A 95 -4.18 -11.01 0.69
N ASP A 96 -3.60 -11.56 -0.37
CA ASP A 96 -4.21 -11.57 -1.69
C ASP A 96 -5.14 -12.80 -1.88
N ALA A 97 -5.81 -12.89 -3.04
CA ALA A 97 -6.69 -14.01 -3.35
C ALA A 97 -5.96 -15.36 -3.45
N SER A 98 -4.65 -15.34 -3.74
CA SER A 98 -3.79 -16.53 -3.77
C SER A 98 -3.33 -17.00 -2.39
N LYS A 99 -3.80 -16.33 -1.31
CA LYS A 99 -3.39 -16.56 0.09
C LYS A 99 -1.93 -16.18 0.37
N THR A 100 -1.33 -15.37 -0.49
CA THR A 100 0.00 -14.79 -0.27
C THR A 100 -0.12 -13.56 0.62
N VAL A 101 0.68 -13.50 1.68
CA VAL A 101 0.80 -12.33 2.55
C VAL A 101 1.63 -11.27 1.83
N ILE A 102 0.99 -10.21 1.35
CA ILE A 102 1.65 -9.17 0.54
C ILE A 102 2.27 -8.07 1.39
N SER A 103 1.73 -7.82 2.59
CA SER A 103 2.28 -6.92 3.59
C SER A 103 1.94 -7.38 5.00
N MET A 104 2.79 -7.01 5.94
CA MET A 104 2.54 -7.11 7.38
C MET A 104 2.68 -5.69 7.95
N PRO A 105 1.62 -4.87 7.92
CA PRO A 105 1.73 -3.50 8.37
C PRO A 105 2.05 -3.40 9.87
N PRO A 106 2.66 -2.32 10.32
CA PRO A 106 3.57 -1.45 9.58
C PRO A 106 5.04 -1.97 9.52
N LEU A 107 5.24 -3.27 9.66
CA LEU A 107 6.56 -3.94 9.72
C LEU A 107 7.25 -3.97 8.35
N THR A 108 6.65 -4.65 7.37
CA THR A 108 7.28 -4.90 6.07
C THR A 108 6.28 -5.21 4.96
N ASN A 109 6.71 -5.03 3.72
CA ASN A 109 6.07 -5.58 2.54
C ASN A 109 6.71 -6.93 2.20
N CYS A 110 6.04 -7.72 1.37
CA CYS A 110 6.61 -8.93 0.81
C CYS A 110 7.55 -8.63 -0.37
N HIS A 111 8.42 -9.59 -0.67
CA HIS A 111 9.34 -9.55 -1.79
C HIS A 111 8.63 -9.76 -3.13
N GLU A 112 7.58 -10.58 -3.17
CA GLU A 112 6.85 -10.99 -4.38
C GLU A 112 6.22 -9.80 -5.10
N THR A 113 5.72 -8.82 -4.36
CA THR A 113 5.06 -7.63 -4.92
C THR A 113 5.97 -6.41 -4.99
N ARG A 114 7.30 -6.58 -4.90
CA ARG A 114 8.24 -5.45 -4.92
C ARG A 114 8.15 -4.69 -6.23
N LEU A 115 8.35 -3.37 -6.16
CA LEU A 115 8.49 -2.56 -7.35
C LEU A 115 9.82 -2.85 -8.06
N THR A 116 9.78 -2.82 -9.39
CA THR A 116 10.96 -2.88 -10.25
C THR A 116 10.93 -1.73 -11.25
N VAL A 117 12.01 -1.53 -12.00
CA VAL A 117 12.07 -0.49 -13.04
C VAL A 117 11.05 -0.70 -14.18
N SER A 118 10.51 -1.92 -14.32
CA SER A 118 9.48 -2.25 -15.31
C SER A 118 8.05 -2.18 -14.76
N THR A 119 7.87 -1.85 -13.48
CA THR A 119 6.54 -1.72 -12.87
C THR A 119 5.81 -0.51 -13.47
N THR A 120 4.62 -0.75 -14.01
CA THR A 120 3.78 0.27 -14.66
C THR A 120 2.61 0.71 -13.80
N ASP A 121 2.08 -0.21 -13.00
CA ASP A 121 0.88 -0.01 -12.19
C ASP A 121 1.24 -0.30 -10.73
N VAL A 122 1.02 0.69 -9.87
CA VAL A 122 1.38 0.61 -8.45
C VAL A 122 0.13 0.63 -7.60
N LEU A 123 -0.02 -0.38 -6.75
CA LEU A 123 -0.98 -0.34 -5.65
C LEU A 123 -0.36 0.43 -4.50
N ILE A 124 -1.08 1.44 -4.03
CA ILE A 124 -0.73 2.22 -2.85
C ILE A 124 -1.63 1.75 -1.70
N GLU A 125 -1.02 1.12 -0.70
CA GLU A 125 -1.68 0.69 0.53
C GLU A 125 -1.34 1.69 1.64
N VAL A 126 -2.37 2.23 2.32
CA VAL A 126 -2.20 3.03 3.52
C VAL A 126 -2.94 2.39 4.68
N THR A 127 -2.20 1.95 5.68
CA THR A 127 -2.72 1.28 6.87
C THR A 127 -2.47 2.15 8.10
N GLY A 128 -3.47 2.36 8.95
CA GLY A 128 -3.36 3.20 10.14
C GLY A 128 -4.59 3.15 11.04
N MET A 129 -4.54 3.84 12.17
CA MET A 129 -5.60 3.79 13.19
C MET A 129 -6.79 4.72 12.90
N ASN A 130 -6.63 5.67 11.98
CA ASN A 130 -7.64 6.67 11.66
C ASN A 130 -7.80 6.79 10.14
N LEU A 131 -9.01 6.52 9.64
CA LEU A 131 -9.31 6.55 8.21
C LEU A 131 -9.04 7.92 7.58
N SER A 132 -9.39 9.02 8.24
CA SER A 132 -9.16 10.37 7.73
C SER A 132 -7.67 10.67 7.58
N VAL A 133 -6.85 10.21 8.52
CA VAL A 133 -5.37 10.34 8.43
C VAL A 133 -4.84 9.48 7.27
N CYS A 134 -5.36 8.27 7.09
CA CYS A 134 -4.95 7.40 5.98
C CYS A 134 -5.31 8.01 4.62
N LYS A 135 -6.51 8.58 4.49
CA LYS A 135 -6.94 9.29 3.28
C LYS A 135 -6.07 10.50 2.99
N GLN A 136 -5.84 11.38 3.96
CA GLN A 136 -4.96 12.53 3.79
C GLN A 136 -3.54 12.14 3.38
N PHE A 137 -3.02 11.04 3.95
CA PHE A 137 -1.72 10.51 3.55
C PHE A 137 -1.77 10.00 2.11
N ALA A 138 -2.77 9.20 1.74
CA ALA A 138 -2.93 8.72 0.36
C ALA A 138 -3.05 9.89 -0.65
N GLU A 139 -3.83 10.92 -0.34
CA GLU A 139 -3.95 12.15 -1.14
C GLU A 139 -2.61 12.88 -1.29
N THR A 140 -1.82 12.95 -0.21
CA THR A 140 -0.48 13.56 -0.25
C THR A 140 0.46 12.78 -1.18
N VAL A 141 0.41 11.45 -1.14
CA VAL A 141 1.21 10.60 -2.03
C VAL A 141 0.77 10.76 -3.48
N ILE A 142 -0.54 10.82 -3.74
CA ILE A 142 -1.09 11.04 -5.09
C ILE A 142 -0.68 12.40 -5.62
N ALA A 143 -0.74 13.47 -4.81
CA ALA A 143 -0.29 14.80 -5.20
C ALA A 143 1.20 14.79 -5.57
N TRP A 144 2.02 14.16 -4.73
CA TRP A 144 3.45 14.01 -4.99
C TRP A 144 3.73 13.26 -6.30
N LEU A 145 3.00 12.16 -6.57
CA LEU A 145 3.12 11.42 -7.83
C LEU A 145 2.66 12.24 -9.03
N LEU A 146 1.60 13.05 -8.89
CA LEU A 146 1.14 13.93 -9.96
C LEU A 146 2.22 14.96 -10.33
N GLU A 147 2.90 15.54 -9.34
CA GLU A 147 3.95 16.54 -9.56
C GLU A 147 5.25 15.96 -10.15
N HIS A 148 5.58 14.71 -9.82
CA HIS A 148 6.91 14.15 -10.11
C HIS A 148 6.92 13.00 -11.12
N ALA A 149 5.80 12.30 -11.30
CA ALA A 149 5.68 11.17 -12.23
C ALA A 149 4.96 11.55 -13.53
N CYS A 150 4.11 12.58 -13.52
CA CYS A 150 3.51 13.12 -14.74
C CYS A 150 4.43 14.22 -15.30
N GLY A 151 4.68 14.20 -16.62
CA GLY A 151 5.49 15.24 -17.27
C GLY A 151 4.88 16.62 -17.06
N LYS A 152 5.72 17.67 -17.03
CA LYS A 152 5.21 19.04 -17.02
C LYS A 152 4.42 19.27 -18.32
N PRO A 153 3.24 19.94 -18.27
CA PRO A 153 2.53 20.30 -19.48
C PRO A 153 3.46 21.12 -20.38
N SER A 154 3.66 20.65 -21.61
CA SER A 154 4.32 21.41 -22.66
C SER A 154 3.52 22.68 -22.88
N THR A 155 4.13 23.84 -22.61
CA THR A 155 3.54 25.18 -22.79
C THR A 155 3.44 25.59 -24.27
N GLU A 156 3.35 24.64 -25.19
CA GLU A 156 3.19 24.94 -26.62
C GLU A 156 1.70 24.95 -26.97
N PRO A 157 1.18 26.05 -27.55
CA PRO A 157 -0.21 26.16 -27.93
C PRO A 157 -0.56 25.13 -29.02
N PRO A 158 -1.74 24.48 -28.94
CA PRO A 158 -2.19 23.59 -30.00
C PRO A 158 -2.54 24.44 -31.23
N ASN A 159 -1.71 24.37 -32.28
CA ASN A 159 -2.11 24.82 -33.60
C ASN A 159 -3.27 23.95 -34.09
N GLY A 160 -4.41 24.59 -34.32
CA GLY A 160 -5.61 23.95 -34.80
C GLY A 160 -5.46 23.41 -36.21
N ASP A 161 -6.04 22.24 -36.43
CA ASP A 161 -6.83 22.01 -37.63
C ASP A 161 -7.94 21.01 -37.31
N ASP A 162 -9.16 21.53 -37.31
CA ASP A 162 -10.40 20.78 -37.13
C ASP A 162 -10.72 20.05 -38.44
N SER A 163 -10.80 18.72 -38.39
CA SER A 163 -11.38 17.93 -39.47
C SER A 163 -12.32 16.88 -38.88
N VAL A 164 -13.56 17.33 -38.63
CA VAL A 164 -14.71 16.49 -38.28
C VAL A 164 -15.01 15.53 -39.43
N LYS A 165 -14.96 14.22 -39.17
CA LYS A 165 -15.64 13.21 -40.00
C LYS A 165 -16.68 12.48 -39.16
N GLN A 166 -17.94 12.76 -39.45
CA GLN A 166 -19.10 11.98 -39.00
C GLN A 166 -19.04 10.58 -39.64
N THR A 167 -19.21 9.54 -38.83
CA THR A 167 -19.78 8.26 -39.30
C THR A 167 -20.68 7.71 -38.21
N ASN A 168 -21.89 7.33 -38.61
CA ASN A 168 -22.96 6.80 -37.77
C ASN A 168 -22.77 5.32 -37.45
N ALA A 169 -23.21 4.96 -36.23
CA ALA A 169 -23.79 3.72 -35.74
C ALA A 169 -23.14 2.36 -36.10
N ASP A 170 -22.68 1.65 -35.06
CA ASP A 170 -23.25 0.34 -34.74
C ASP A 170 -23.02 -0.05 -33.27
N GLN A 171 -24.06 -0.61 -32.66
CA GLN A 171 -24.10 -1.02 -31.26
C GLN A 171 -23.35 -2.34 -31.09
N THR A 172 -22.20 -2.30 -30.43
CA THR A 172 -21.57 -3.49 -29.85
C THR A 172 -20.77 -3.05 -28.63
N THR A 173 -20.97 -3.73 -27.50
CA THR A 173 -20.37 -3.49 -26.17
C THR A 173 -18.94 -2.95 -26.23
N GLN A 174 -18.79 -1.63 -26.13
CA GLN A 174 -17.51 -0.93 -26.17
C GLN A 174 -16.88 -0.97 -24.78
N THR A 175 -15.81 -1.74 -24.62
CA THR A 175 -14.79 -1.42 -23.63
C THR A 175 -14.18 -0.09 -24.08
N VAL A 176 -14.65 1.02 -23.53
CA VAL A 176 -14.13 2.36 -23.81
C VAL A 176 -12.64 2.33 -23.45
N LYS A 177 -11.78 2.32 -24.47
CA LYS A 177 -10.34 2.44 -24.31
C LYS A 177 -10.09 3.90 -23.91
N VAL A 178 -10.09 4.15 -22.61
CA VAL A 178 -9.81 5.49 -22.06
C VAL A 178 -8.42 5.90 -22.53
N CYS A 179 -8.36 6.89 -23.41
CA CYS A 179 -7.10 7.48 -23.84
C CYS A 179 -6.63 8.39 -22.71
N VAL A 180 -5.61 7.94 -21.96
CA VAL A 180 -5.06 8.69 -20.84
C VAL A 180 -4.01 9.66 -21.40
N PRO A 181 -4.15 10.98 -21.19
CA PRO A 181 -3.13 11.93 -21.60
C PRO A 181 -1.79 11.62 -20.93
N PRO A 182 -0.64 11.95 -21.57
CA PRO A 182 0.69 11.62 -21.05
C PRO A 182 1.03 12.29 -19.69
N ASN A 183 0.28 13.33 -19.30
CA ASN A 183 0.46 14.05 -18.04
C ASN A 183 -0.67 13.78 -17.04
N CYS A 184 -1.28 12.59 -17.09
CA CYS A 184 -2.37 12.20 -16.21
C CYS A 184 -2.05 10.91 -15.46
N LEU A 185 -2.36 10.90 -14.17
CA LEU A 185 -2.34 9.69 -13.35
C LEU A 185 -3.74 9.06 -13.36
N VAL A 186 -3.84 7.81 -13.77
CA VAL A 186 -5.09 7.05 -13.59
C VAL A 186 -5.12 6.48 -12.18
N VAL A 187 -6.05 6.98 -11.36
CA VAL A 187 -6.27 6.46 -10.01
C VAL A 187 -7.54 5.61 -10.02
N ARG A 188 -7.41 4.34 -9.63
CA ARG A 188 -8.54 3.41 -9.54
C ARG A 188 -9.01 3.26 -8.08
N PRO A 189 -10.32 3.29 -7.82
CA PRO A 189 -10.84 3.00 -6.49
C PRO A 189 -10.59 1.54 -6.12
N ILE A 190 -10.00 1.31 -4.94
CA ILE A 190 -9.89 -0.02 -4.36
C ILE A 190 -10.92 -0.15 -3.24
N ARG A 191 -11.66 -1.27 -3.24
CA ARG A 191 -12.59 -1.64 -2.18
C ARG A 191 -11.87 -2.52 -1.18
N VAL A 192 -11.93 -2.13 0.09
CA VAL A 192 -11.48 -2.96 1.21
C VAL A 192 -12.72 -3.56 1.85
N VAL A 193 -12.75 -4.88 1.94
CA VAL A 193 -13.79 -5.64 2.63
C VAL A 193 -13.20 -6.13 3.94
N ASP A 194 -13.93 -5.95 5.02
CA ASP A 194 -13.57 -6.50 6.32
C ASP A 194 -14.08 -7.95 6.40
N SER A 195 -13.21 -8.86 6.83
CA SER A 195 -13.53 -10.28 6.94
C SER A 195 -14.56 -10.59 8.04
N GLU A 196 -14.75 -9.70 9.02
CA GLU A 196 -15.59 -9.96 10.19
C GLU A 196 -16.99 -9.30 10.13
N SER A 197 -17.19 -8.25 9.32
CA SER A 197 -18.47 -7.53 9.28
C SER A 197 -19.40 -8.04 8.16
N THR A 198 -20.64 -8.33 8.53
CA THR A 198 -21.76 -8.70 7.64
C THR A 198 -22.13 -7.61 6.61
N SER A 199 -21.63 -6.39 6.83
CA SER A 199 -21.66 -5.28 5.88
C SER A 199 -20.42 -5.37 4.99
N ASN A 200 -20.55 -6.01 3.83
CA ASN A 200 -19.52 -6.34 2.82
C ASN A 200 -18.67 -5.16 2.24
N LEU A 201 -18.56 -4.03 2.93
CA LEU A 201 -17.72 -2.90 2.54
C LEU A 201 -17.18 -2.15 3.78
N CYS A 202 -15.86 -2.15 3.95
CA CYS A 202 -15.18 -1.42 5.03
C CYS A 202 -14.73 -0.03 4.59
N SER A 203 -14.11 0.10 3.42
CA SER A 203 -13.77 1.41 2.84
C SER A 203 -13.55 1.37 1.33
N ILE A 204 -13.75 2.52 0.67
CA ILE A 204 -13.41 2.74 -0.74
C ILE A 204 -12.59 4.02 -0.81
N PHE A 205 -11.45 3.96 -1.50
CA PHE A 205 -10.65 5.13 -1.80
C PHE A 205 -9.97 5.00 -3.18
N PRO A 206 -9.93 6.09 -3.97
CA PRO A 206 -10.70 7.33 -3.80
C PRO A 206 -12.19 7.14 -4.15
N SER A 207 -13.08 7.75 -3.38
CA SER A 207 -14.52 7.83 -3.66
C SER A 207 -14.87 9.14 -4.39
N ARG A 208 -16.16 9.37 -4.69
CA ARG A 208 -16.64 10.65 -5.26
C ARG A 208 -16.47 11.85 -4.32
N LEU A 209 -16.16 11.64 -3.05
CA LEU A 209 -15.90 12.73 -2.11
C LEU A 209 -14.40 12.99 -1.91
N ASP A 210 -13.54 12.11 -2.43
CA ASP A 210 -12.09 12.22 -2.32
C ASP A 210 -11.50 12.88 -3.58
N LEU A 211 -10.29 13.45 -3.46
CA LEU A 211 -9.58 14.12 -4.56
C LEU A 211 -10.38 15.28 -5.21
N VAL A 212 -11.13 16.03 -4.39
CA VAL A 212 -11.95 17.18 -4.84
C VAL A 212 -11.19 18.50 -4.87
N ASP A 213 -10.00 18.54 -4.25
CA ASP A 213 -9.15 19.73 -4.22
C ASP A 213 -8.71 20.10 -5.66
N PRO A 214 -8.82 21.39 -6.06
CA PRO A 214 -8.43 21.85 -7.40
C PRO A 214 -7.01 21.43 -7.82
N LYS A 215 -6.09 21.22 -6.87
CA LYS A 215 -4.72 20.78 -7.18
C LYS A 215 -4.65 19.44 -7.91
N PHE A 216 -5.67 18.58 -7.77
CA PHE A 216 -5.72 17.29 -8.45
C PHE A 216 -6.27 17.36 -9.87
N ASN A 217 -6.99 18.44 -10.22
CA ASN A 217 -7.68 18.61 -11.50
C ASN A 217 -8.43 17.34 -11.96
N THR A 218 -9.16 16.72 -11.03
CA THR A 218 -9.74 15.38 -11.19
C THR A 218 -10.82 15.35 -12.26
N VAL A 219 -10.65 14.50 -13.27
CA VAL A 219 -11.69 14.14 -14.26
C VAL A 219 -12.30 12.79 -13.86
N ARG A 220 -13.63 12.67 -13.87
CA ARG A 220 -14.37 11.48 -13.39
C ARG A 220 -15.22 10.84 -14.48
#